data_AF-A0A223N305-F1
#
_entry.id   AF-A0A223N305-F1
#
_cell.length_a   1.000
_cell.length_b   1.000
_cell.length_c   1.000
_cell.angle_alpha   90.00
_cell.angle_beta   90.00
_cell.angle_gamma   90.00
#
_symmetry.space_group_name_H-M   'P 1'
#
loop_
_entity.id
_entity.type
_entity.pdbx_description
1 polymer ?
#
loop_
_entity_poly.entity_id
_entity_poly.type
_entity_poly.pdbx_seq_one_letter_code
_entity_poly.pdbx_strand_id
1 'polypeptide(L)'
;MELIEKKFRDTPFGHKKYLKRLNDYISYLIENGRILEAKYFFNEMQEAKPNHIKTIVQGYELAIKTFDNNSVVLFDRALYESKQDEEKLLTLRLKYYYSVNNEKLFASLVEYLLFERVVKPKTFHLIGELVITQNSYKPIATLIRYLKSNGKVLHKQVEGQVRRIVMQKLVDTLVESSK
;
A
#
# COMPACT_ATOMS: atom_id res chain seq x y z
N MET A 1 -6.24 0.21 -29.59
CA MET A 1 -5.94 1.18 -28.51
C MET A 1 -6.93 0.93 -27.38
N GLU A 2 -6.46 0.78 -26.15
CA GLU A 2 -7.36 0.56 -25.02
C GLU A 2 -8.25 1.77 -24.73
N LEU A 3 -9.45 1.53 -24.20
CA LEU A 3 -10.47 2.57 -23.99
C LEU A 3 -10.01 3.70 -23.06
N ILE A 4 -9.16 3.39 -22.07
CA ILE A 4 -8.61 4.38 -21.13
C ILE A 4 -7.61 5.30 -21.84
N GLU A 5 -6.67 4.72 -22.61
CA GLU A 5 -5.69 5.47 -23.39
C GLU A 5 -6.38 6.36 -24.43
N LYS A 6 -7.36 5.83 -25.17
CA LYS A 6 -8.14 6.60 -26.14
C LYS A 6 -8.83 7.79 -25.48
N LYS A 7 -9.50 7.57 -24.34
CA LYS A 7 -10.16 8.65 -23.57
C LYS A 7 -9.19 9.73 -23.12
N PHE A 8 -7.96 9.37 -22.77
CA PHE A 8 -6.93 10.35 -22.41
C PHE A 8 -6.46 11.13 -23.64
N ARG A 9 -6.04 10.45 -24.70
CA ARG A 9 -5.53 11.08 -25.94
C ARG A 9 -6.56 11.99 -26.61
N ASP A 10 -7.84 11.63 -26.55
CA ASP A 10 -8.94 12.43 -27.10
C ASP A 10 -9.31 13.64 -26.20
N THR A 11 -8.70 13.79 -25.02
CA THR A 11 -8.97 14.90 -24.10
C THR A 11 -7.88 15.98 -24.22
N PRO A 12 -8.20 17.17 -24.75
CA PRO A 12 -7.21 18.25 -24.88
C PRO A 12 -6.69 18.75 -23.53
N PHE A 13 -5.46 19.28 -23.54
CA PHE A 13 -4.91 20.01 -22.40
C PHE A 13 -5.82 21.20 -22.04
N GLY A 14 -6.01 21.45 -20.74
CA GLY A 14 -6.93 22.47 -20.23
C GLY A 14 -8.40 22.04 -20.12
N HIS A 15 -8.80 20.90 -20.70
CA HIS A 15 -10.15 20.39 -20.51
C HIS A 15 -10.40 19.99 -19.04
N LYS A 16 -11.59 20.26 -18.50
CA LYS A 16 -11.93 20.00 -17.08
C LYS A 16 -11.70 18.56 -16.60
N LYS A 17 -11.77 17.60 -17.53
CA LYS A 17 -11.54 16.16 -17.24
C LYS A 17 -10.10 15.72 -17.49
N TYR A 18 -9.23 16.57 -18.04
CA TYR A 18 -7.87 16.21 -18.44
C TYR A 18 -7.11 15.54 -17.29
N LEU A 19 -7.01 16.18 -16.13
CA LEU A 19 -6.31 15.61 -14.97
C LEU A 19 -6.93 14.31 -14.46
N LYS A 20 -8.26 14.17 -14.55
CA LYS A 20 -8.90 12.90 -14.19
C LYS A 20 -8.48 11.80 -15.16
N ARG A 21 -8.49 12.08 -16.47
CA ARG A 21 -8.09 11.10 -17.50
C ARG A 21 -6.61 10.76 -17.43
N LEU A 22 -5.76 11.75 -17.18
CA LEU A 22 -4.33 11.55 -16.95
C LEU A 22 -4.09 10.65 -15.73
N ASN A 23 -4.75 10.95 -14.59
CA ASN A 23 -4.68 10.12 -13.39
C ASN A 23 -5.16 8.68 -13.65
N ASP A 24 -6.31 8.52 -14.31
CA ASP A 24 -6.87 7.19 -14.65
C ASP A 24 -5.90 6.41 -15.56
N TYR A 25 -5.25 7.09 -16.51
CA TYR A 25 -4.30 6.48 -17.43
C TYR A 25 -2.99 6.09 -16.75
N ILE A 26 -2.44 6.94 -15.87
CA ILE A 26 -1.26 6.62 -15.05
C ILE A 26 -1.54 5.38 -14.17
N SER A 27 -2.72 5.31 -13.53
CA SER A 27 -3.11 4.13 -12.74
C SER A 27 -3.16 2.87 -13.58
N TYR A 28 -3.76 2.96 -14.77
CA TYR A 28 -3.79 1.85 -15.73
C TYR A 28 -2.38 1.39 -16.14
N LEU A 29 -1.46 2.33 -16.42
CA LEU A 29 -0.08 2.00 -16.76
C LEU A 29 0.65 1.29 -15.60
N ILE A 30 0.44 1.76 -14.37
CA ILE A 30 1.00 1.12 -13.16
C ILE A 30 0.47 -0.32 -12.99
N GLU A 31 -0.83 -0.52 -13.15
CA GLU A 31 -1.47 -1.84 -13.01
C GLU A 31 -0.95 -2.85 -14.05
N ASN A 32 -0.60 -2.38 -15.25
CA ASN A 32 -0.05 -3.20 -16.33
C ASN A 32 1.49 -3.26 -16.35
N GLY A 33 2.16 -2.77 -15.31
CA GLY A 33 3.62 -2.84 -15.19
C GLY A 33 4.39 -1.90 -16.14
N ARG A 34 3.70 -0.98 -16.84
CA ARG A 34 4.30 0.03 -17.74
C ARG A 34 4.83 1.23 -16.95
N ILE A 35 5.74 0.97 -16.01
CA ILE A 35 6.16 1.93 -14.99
C ILE A 35 6.90 3.16 -15.57
N LEU A 36 7.73 2.97 -16.61
CA LEU A 36 8.44 4.08 -17.25
C LEU A 36 7.48 5.08 -17.90
N GLU A 37 6.45 4.57 -18.57
CA GLU A 37 5.42 5.39 -19.18
C GLU A 37 4.56 6.08 -18.12
N ALA A 38 4.20 5.36 -17.07
CA ALA A 38 3.49 5.95 -15.93
C ALA A 38 4.28 7.13 -15.34
N LYS A 39 5.60 7.00 -15.21
CA LYS A 39 6.49 8.07 -14.72
C LYS A 39 6.54 9.26 -15.68
N TYR A 40 6.63 9.02 -16.98
CA TYR A 40 6.57 10.07 -17.99
C TYR A 40 5.27 10.90 -17.85
N PHE A 41 4.11 10.25 -17.84
CA PHE A 41 2.81 10.94 -17.72
C PHE A 41 2.58 11.54 -16.34
N PHE A 42 3.18 10.96 -15.29
CA PHE A 42 3.11 11.53 -13.95
C PHE A 42 3.85 12.87 -13.86
N ASN A 43 4.99 13.03 -14.55
CA ASN A 43 5.70 14.32 -14.59
C ASN A 43 4.80 15.41 -15.18
N GLU A 44 4.06 15.12 -16.26
CA GLU A 44 3.08 16.06 -16.83
C GLU A 44 1.98 16.43 -15.81
N MET A 45 1.52 15.46 -15.02
CA MET A 45 0.53 15.70 -13.96
C MET A 45 1.10 16.56 -12.82
N GLN A 46 2.35 16.31 -12.44
CA GLN A 46 3.05 17.01 -11.37
C GLN A 46 3.32 18.48 -11.74
N GLU A 47 3.71 18.76 -12.99
CA GLU A 47 3.86 20.12 -13.50
C GLU A 47 2.52 20.87 -13.52
N ALA A 48 1.44 20.20 -13.95
CA ALA A 48 0.13 20.83 -14.06
C ALA A 48 -0.50 21.16 -12.69
N LYS A 49 -0.40 20.25 -11.70
CA LYS A 49 -0.97 20.45 -10.35
C LYS A 49 -0.14 19.74 -9.26
N PRO A 50 1.00 20.31 -8.83
CA PRO A 50 1.92 19.64 -7.91
C PRO A 50 1.31 19.39 -6.52
N ASN A 51 0.51 20.34 -6.03
CA ASN A 51 -0.05 20.30 -4.67
C ASN A 51 -1.45 19.67 -4.59
N HIS A 52 -1.97 19.14 -5.70
CA HIS A 52 -3.29 18.53 -5.70
C HIS A 52 -3.24 17.13 -5.08
N ILE A 53 -4.17 16.81 -4.18
CA ILE A 53 -4.15 15.56 -3.40
C ILE A 53 -3.98 14.28 -4.25
N LYS A 54 -4.64 14.23 -5.42
CA LYS A 54 -4.50 13.09 -6.35
C LYS A 54 -3.09 12.96 -6.91
N THR A 55 -2.44 14.07 -7.23
CA THR A 55 -1.06 14.11 -7.70
C THR A 55 -0.13 13.58 -6.62
N ILE A 56 -0.31 14.05 -5.38
CA ILE A 56 0.52 13.61 -4.25
C ILE A 56 0.34 12.10 -4.00
N VAL A 57 -0.91 11.63 -3.92
CA VAL A 57 -1.21 10.19 -3.72
C VAL A 57 -0.65 9.34 -4.85
N GLN A 58 -0.83 9.75 -6.10
CA GLN A 58 -0.36 8.98 -7.25
C GLN A 58 1.17 8.98 -7.35
N GLY A 59 1.80 10.10 -6.99
CA GLY A 59 3.25 10.22 -6.86
C GLY A 59 3.81 9.29 -5.79
N TYR A 60 3.14 9.19 -4.63
CA TYR A 60 3.50 8.25 -3.58
C TYR A 60 3.41 6.80 -4.08
N GLU A 61 2.28 6.41 -4.69
CA GLU A 61 2.09 5.05 -5.22
C GLU A 61 3.13 4.70 -6.28
N LEU A 62 3.45 5.64 -7.18
CA LEU A 62 4.50 5.46 -8.18
C LEU A 62 5.88 5.35 -7.54
N ALA A 63 6.21 6.20 -6.56
CA ALA A 63 7.49 6.20 -5.86
C ALA A 63 7.76 4.86 -5.15
N ILE A 64 6.73 4.26 -4.52
CA ILE A 64 6.81 2.90 -3.96
C ILE A 64 7.15 1.89 -5.06
N LYS A 65 6.44 1.95 -6.21
CA LYS A 65 6.64 1.01 -7.33
C LYS A 65 8.01 1.13 -7.99
N THR A 66 8.60 2.33 -7.98
CA THR A 66 9.92 2.60 -8.53
C THR A 66 11.05 2.53 -7.48
N PHE A 67 10.74 2.17 -6.24
CA PHE A 67 11.70 2.18 -5.11
C PHE A 67 12.41 3.53 -4.93
N ASP A 68 11.71 4.65 -5.21
CA ASP A 68 12.24 6.00 -5.06
C ASP A 68 11.94 6.53 -3.65
N ASN A 69 12.84 6.23 -2.71
CA ASN A 69 12.68 6.59 -1.30
C ASN A 69 12.63 8.12 -1.08
N ASN A 70 13.33 8.90 -1.90
CA ASN A 70 13.33 10.36 -1.78
C ASN A 70 11.94 10.91 -2.12
N SER A 71 11.35 10.43 -3.22
CA SER A 71 9.99 10.80 -3.61
C SER A 71 8.96 10.29 -2.60
N VAL A 72 9.13 9.10 -2.01
CA VAL A 72 8.27 8.62 -0.92
C VAL A 72 8.27 9.61 0.25
N VAL A 73 9.44 10.05 0.72
CA VAL A 73 9.54 11.02 1.83
C VAL A 73 8.89 12.36 1.46
N LEU A 74 9.09 12.83 0.24
CA LEU A 74 8.49 14.07 -0.28
C LEU A 74 6.95 14.00 -0.22
N PHE A 75 6.36 12.95 -0.80
CA PHE A 75 4.90 12.81 -0.85
C PHE A 75 4.29 12.45 0.50
N ASP A 76 5.01 11.72 1.35
CA ASP A 76 4.59 11.45 2.73
C ASP A 76 4.44 12.72 3.55
N ARG A 77 5.45 13.60 3.48
CA ARG A 77 5.39 14.91 4.14
C ARG A 77 4.23 15.74 3.60
N ALA A 78 4.07 15.81 2.28
CA ALA A 78 3.01 16.59 1.66
C ALA A 78 1.60 16.09 2.05
N LEU A 79 1.39 14.77 2.12
CA LEU A 79 0.12 14.21 2.61
C LEU A 79 -0.11 14.50 4.09
N TYR A 80 0.91 14.29 4.92
CA TYR A 80 0.83 14.55 6.35
C TYR A 80 0.47 16.02 6.65
N GLU A 81 1.13 16.96 5.98
CA GLU A 81 0.89 18.40 6.12
C GLU A 81 -0.48 18.83 5.60
N SER A 82 -0.99 18.18 4.55
CA SER A 82 -2.33 18.45 4.03
C SER A 82 -3.44 18.13 5.03
N LYS A 83 -3.15 17.29 6.04
CA LYS A 83 -4.12 16.73 7.01
C LYS A 83 -5.34 16.09 6.37
N GLN A 84 -5.24 15.70 5.10
CA GLN A 84 -6.30 15.04 4.37
C GLN A 84 -6.15 13.52 4.49
N ASP A 85 -7.25 12.85 4.88
CA ASP A 85 -7.41 11.39 4.89
C ASP A 85 -6.24 10.62 5.51
N GLU A 86 -6.15 10.66 6.85
CA GLU A 86 -5.13 9.94 7.63
C GLU A 86 -5.07 8.45 7.30
N GLU A 87 -6.22 7.80 7.11
CA GLU A 87 -6.28 6.37 6.77
C GLU A 87 -5.59 6.07 5.44
N LYS A 88 -5.75 6.96 4.44
CA LYS A 88 -5.05 6.85 3.15
C LYS A 88 -3.53 7.00 3.32
N LEU A 89 -3.07 7.94 4.15
CA LEU A 89 -1.64 8.10 4.47
C LEU A 89 -1.07 6.85 5.14
N LEU A 90 -1.73 6.34 6.19
CA LEU A 90 -1.30 5.13 6.89
C LEU A 90 -1.28 3.91 5.96
N THR A 91 -2.26 3.83 5.04
CA THR A 91 -2.29 2.78 4.02
C THR A 91 -1.09 2.85 3.07
N LEU A 92 -0.68 4.05 2.65
CA LEU A 92 0.49 4.23 1.80
C LEU A 92 1.79 3.89 2.53
N ARG A 93 1.93 4.32 3.78
CA ARG A 93 3.06 3.95 4.65
C ARG A 93 3.15 2.43 4.84
N LEU A 94 2.02 1.76 5.04
CA LEU A 94 1.97 0.31 5.17
C LEU A 94 2.48 -0.41 3.91
N LYS A 95 2.01 0.02 2.73
CA LYS A 95 2.51 -0.49 1.43
C LYS A 95 4.00 -0.22 1.25
N TYR A 96 4.47 0.95 1.65
CA TYR A 96 5.89 1.29 1.56
C TYR A 96 6.74 0.39 2.46
N TYR A 97 6.41 0.28 3.76
CA TYR A 97 7.15 -0.57 4.69
C TYR A 97 7.17 -2.04 4.26
N TYR A 98 6.08 -2.52 3.67
CA TYR A 98 6.04 -3.82 3.02
C TYR A 98 7.02 -3.91 1.85
N SER A 99 7.01 -2.94 0.93
CA SER A 99 7.85 -2.95 -0.28
C SER A 99 9.36 -2.95 -0.01
N VAL A 100 9.80 -2.28 1.07
CA VAL A 100 11.21 -2.22 1.46
C VAL A 100 11.58 -3.26 2.52
N ASN A 101 10.69 -4.23 2.77
CA ASN A 101 10.82 -5.26 3.81
C ASN A 101 11.20 -4.71 5.20
N ASN A 102 10.65 -3.56 5.59
CA ASN A 102 10.87 -3.00 6.92
C ASN A 102 9.90 -3.64 7.93
N GLU A 103 10.24 -4.87 8.35
CA GLU A 103 9.39 -5.69 9.21
C GLU A 103 8.99 -5.00 10.52
N LYS A 104 9.91 -4.24 11.13
CA LYS A 104 9.67 -3.55 12.40
C LYS A 104 8.57 -2.50 12.25
N LEU A 105 8.73 -1.58 11.30
CA LEU A 105 7.75 -0.50 11.08
C LEU A 105 6.43 -1.04 10.53
N PHE A 106 6.51 -2.06 9.66
CA PHE A 106 5.31 -2.73 9.16
C PHE A 106 4.51 -3.36 10.31
N ALA A 107 5.13 -4.17 11.17
CA ALA A 107 4.46 -4.83 12.27
C ALA A 107 3.82 -3.83 13.26
N SER A 108 4.56 -2.77 13.62
CA SER A 108 4.05 -1.71 14.50
C SER A 108 2.84 -0.99 13.87
N LEU A 109 2.88 -0.70 12.57
CA LEU A 109 1.76 -0.04 11.89
C LEU A 109 0.54 -0.96 11.73
N VAL A 110 0.73 -2.26 11.51
CA VAL A 110 -0.36 -3.24 11.51
C VAL A 110 -1.04 -3.29 12.87
N GLU A 111 -0.28 -3.34 13.95
CA GLU A 111 -0.83 -3.34 15.31
C GLU A 111 -1.65 -2.09 15.60
N TYR A 112 -1.08 -0.92 15.28
CA TYR A 112 -1.76 0.36 15.39
C TYR A 112 -3.08 0.41 14.59
N LEU A 113 -3.05 0.00 13.32
CA LEU A 113 -4.23 0.03 12.45
C LEU A 113 -5.34 -0.91 12.92
N LEU A 114 -4.99 -2.08 13.47
CA LEU A 114 -5.97 -3.07 13.90
C LEU A 114 -6.58 -2.74 15.26
N PHE A 115 -5.78 -2.25 16.22
CA PHE A 115 -6.25 -2.09 17.61
C PHE A 115 -6.58 -0.65 18.00
N GLU A 116 -5.98 0.35 17.36
CA GLU A 116 -6.12 1.76 17.77
C GLU A 116 -6.97 2.58 16.79
N ARG A 117 -7.38 2.00 15.66
CA ARG A 117 -8.14 2.69 14.60
C ARG A 117 -9.36 1.91 14.14
N VAL A 118 -10.39 2.65 13.74
CA VAL A 118 -11.54 2.10 13.01
C VAL A 118 -11.19 2.12 11.52
N VAL A 119 -10.80 0.97 10.99
CA VAL A 119 -10.41 0.82 9.58
C VAL A 119 -11.60 0.48 8.70
N LYS A 120 -11.66 1.05 7.49
CA LYS A 120 -12.68 0.68 6.51
C LYS A 120 -12.47 -0.76 6.05
N PRO A 121 -13.54 -1.46 5.60
CA PRO A 121 -13.41 -2.83 5.11
C PRO A 121 -12.31 -2.98 4.04
N LYS A 122 -12.22 -2.05 3.09
CA LYS A 122 -11.18 -2.10 2.05
C LYS A 122 -9.75 -2.07 2.62
N THR A 123 -9.52 -1.24 3.63
CA THR A 123 -8.23 -1.12 4.31
C THR A 123 -7.92 -2.39 5.10
N PHE A 124 -8.92 -2.96 5.77
CA PHE A 124 -8.79 -4.23 6.48
C PHE A 124 -8.39 -5.39 5.54
N HIS A 125 -9.02 -5.49 4.36
CA HIS A 125 -8.66 -6.51 3.36
C HIS A 125 -7.20 -6.36 2.91
N LEU A 126 -6.76 -5.12 2.64
CA LEU A 126 -5.37 -4.84 2.28
C LEU A 126 -4.39 -5.21 3.40
N ILE A 127 -4.71 -4.89 4.66
CA ILE A 127 -3.87 -5.29 5.81
C ILE A 127 -3.74 -6.81 5.84
N GLY A 128 -4.86 -7.53 5.71
CA GLY A 128 -4.86 -9.00 5.66
C GLY A 128 -3.98 -9.53 4.54
N GLU A 129 -4.16 -9.03 3.31
CA GLU A 129 -3.35 -9.43 2.16
C GLU A 129 -1.85 -9.19 2.40
N LEU A 130 -1.45 -8.01 2.84
CA LEU A 130 -0.03 -7.68 3.06
C LEU A 130 0.58 -8.51 4.20
N VAL A 131 -0.14 -8.69 5.31
CA VAL A 131 0.31 -9.49 6.46
C VAL A 131 0.57 -10.94 6.06
N ILE A 132 -0.36 -11.54 5.31
CA ILE A 132 -0.24 -12.92 4.86
C ILE A 132 0.89 -13.05 3.85
N THR A 133 0.99 -12.14 2.88
CA THR A 133 2.03 -12.19 1.85
C THR A 133 3.42 -11.90 2.40
N GLN A 134 3.57 -11.06 3.43
CA GLN A 134 4.88 -10.80 4.04
C GLN A 134 5.47 -12.04 4.71
N ASN A 135 4.64 -13.00 5.08
CA ASN A 135 5.08 -14.30 5.60
C ASN A 135 5.94 -14.18 6.88
N SER A 136 5.79 -13.10 7.66
CA SER A 136 6.50 -12.86 8.92
C SER A 136 5.59 -13.15 10.11
N TYR A 137 6.15 -13.76 11.16
CA TYR A 137 5.40 -14.24 12.31
C TYR A 137 4.69 -13.11 13.07
N LYS A 138 5.37 -11.98 13.33
CA LYS A 138 4.86 -10.94 14.22
C LYS A 138 3.58 -10.26 13.69
N PRO A 139 3.52 -9.79 12.43
CA PRO A 139 2.28 -9.26 11.87
C PRO A 139 1.13 -10.29 11.83
N ILE A 140 1.45 -11.55 11.55
CA ILE A 140 0.45 -12.64 11.52
C ILE A 140 -0.13 -12.89 12.91
N ALA A 141 0.71 -12.96 13.94
CA ALA A 141 0.28 -13.11 15.33
C ALA A 141 -0.65 -11.96 15.74
N THR A 142 -0.33 -10.72 15.34
CA THR A 142 -1.16 -9.54 15.57
C THR A 142 -2.52 -9.64 14.87
N LEU A 143 -2.56 -10.05 13.59
CA LEU A 143 -3.81 -10.25 12.86
C LEU A 143 -4.70 -11.32 13.51
N ILE A 144 -4.12 -12.46 13.91
CA ILE A 144 -4.88 -13.55 14.56
C ILE A 144 -5.44 -13.10 15.90
N ARG A 145 -4.63 -12.39 16.71
CA ARG A 145 -5.07 -11.83 17.99
C ARG A 145 -6.27 -10.89 17.79
N TYR A 146 -6.22 -10.03 16.78
CA TYR A 146 -7.33 -9.14 16.42
C TYR A 146 -8.58 -9.92 15.96
N LEU A 147 -8.43 -10.93 15.10
CA LEU A 147 -9.57 -11.73 14.67
C LEU A 147 -10.25 -12.42 15.85
N LYS A 148 -9.46 -13.02 16.75
CA LYS A 148 -9.96 -13.68 17.95
C LYS A 148 -10.70 -12.73 18.88
N SER A 149 -10.17 -11.52 19.13
CA SER A 149 -10.85 -10.53 19.97
C SER A 149 -12.17 -10.03 19.37
N ASN A 150 -12.36 -10.20 18.06
CA ASN A 150 -13.58 -9.82 17.33
C ASN A 150 -14.47 -11.02 16.96
N GLY A 151 -14.22 -12.21 17.52
CA GLY A 151 -15.02 -13.41 17.24
C GLY A 151 -14.93 -13.91 15.79
N LYS A 152 -13.86 -13.55 15.08
CA LYS A 152 -13.62 -13.92 13.67
C LYS A 152 -12.53 -14.98 13.57
N VAL A 153 -12.51 -15.68 12.44
CA VAL A 153 -11.52 -16.71 12.13
C VAL A 153 -10.93 -16.49 10.73
N LEU A 154 -9.74 -17.02 10.51
CA LEU A 154 -9.13 -17.04 9.18
C LEU A 154 -9.89 -17.99 8.25
N HIS A 155 -9.87 -17.68 6.96
CA HIS A 155 -10.38 -18.59 5.95
C HIS A 155 -9.44 -19.81 5.80
N LYS A 156 -10.01 -21.00 5.57
CA LYS A 156 -9.27 -22.27 5.50
C LYS A 156 -8.12 -22.26 4.49
N GLN A 157 -8.29 -21.55 3.38
CA GLN A 157 -7.25 -21.45 2.33
C GLN A 157 -5.96 -20.78 2.82
N VAL A 158 -6.07 -19.85 3.76
CA VAL A 158 -4.93 -19.09 4.31
C VAL A 158 -4.34 -19.76 5.55
N GLU A 159 -5.16 -20.56 6.25
CA GLU A 159 -4.77 -21.22 7.50
C GLU A 159 -3.53 -22.12 7.35
N GLY A 160 -3.42 -22.86 6.22
CA GLY A 160 -2.27 -23.72 5.95
C GLY A 160 -0.95 -22.94 5.87
N GLN A 161 -0.96 -21.79 5.21
CA GLN A 161 0.21 -20.91 5.11
C GLN A 161 0.58 -20.34 6.49
N VAL A 162 -0.40 -19.81 7.21
CA VAL A 162 -0.21 -19.26 8.57
C VAL A 162 0.36 -20.31 9.52
N ARG A 163 -0.19 -21.53 9.51
CA ARG A 163 0.27 -22.63 10.37
C ARG A 163 1.73 -22.95 10.12
N ARG A 164 2.17 -22.97 8.85
CA ARG A 164 3.58 -23.21 8.50
C ARG A 164 4.52 -22.19 9.15
N ILE A 165 4.17 -20.90 9.07
CA ILE A 165 4.98 -19.81 9.63
C ILE A 165 5.07 -19.90 11.15
N VAL A 166 3.94 -20.18 11.81
CA VAL A 166 3.90 -20.35 13.26
C VAL A 166 4.74 -21.55 13.71
N MET A 167 4.64 -22.69 13.00
CA MET A 167 5.43 -23.89 13.31
C MET A 167 6.92 -23.63 13.09
N GLN A 168 7.30 -22.91 12.03
CA GLN A 168 8.69 -22.53 11.81
C GLN A 168 9.22 -21.67 12.96
N LYS A 169 8.48 -20.64 13.39
CA LYS A 169 8.92 -19.80 14.51
C LYS A 169 9.05 -20.59 15.82
N LEU A 170 8.18 -21.58 16.04
CA LEU A 170 8.28 -22.47 17.19
C LEU A 170 9.58 -23.27 17.16
N VAL A 171 9.89 -23.90 16.01
CA VAL A 171 11.15 -24.64 15.83
C VAL A 171 12.36 -23.73 16.07
N ASP A 172 12.39 -22.55 15.47
CA ASP A 172 13.49 -21.60 15.63
C ASP A 172 13.72 -21.24 17.10
N THR A 173 12.62 -20.95 17.82
CA THR A 173 12.68 -20.59 19.24
C THR A 173 13.19 -21.76 20.11
N LEU A 174 12.79 -22.99 19.81
CA LEU A 174 13.26 -24.19 20.52
C LEU A 174 14.76 -24.45 20.30
N VAL A 175 15.25 -24.22 19.08
CA VAL A 175 16.67 -24.34 18.75
C VAL A 175 17.49 -23.26 19.47
N GLU A 176 16.98 -22.03 19.52
CA GLU A 176 17.61 -20.93 20.25
C GLU A 176 17.66 -21.19 21.77
N SER A 177 16.61 -21.77 22.35
CA SER A 177 16.55 -22.08 23.79
C SER A 177 17.36 -23.31 24.21
N SER A 178 17.79 -24.12 23.26
CA SER A 178 18.61 -25.33 23.52
C SER A 178 20.12 -25.04 23.51
N LYS A 179 20.51 -23.78 23.34
CA LYS A 179 21.89 -23.28 23.46
C LYS A 179 22.09 -22.59 24.80
#